data_AF-A0AAU4UVK5-F1
#
_entry.id   AF-A0AAU4UVK5-F1
#
_cell.length_a   1.000
_cell.length_b   1.000
_cell.length_c   1.000
_cell.angle_alpha   90.00
_cell.angle_beta   90.00
_cell.angle_gamma   90.00
#
_symmetry.space_group_name_H-M   'P 1'
#
loop_
_entity.id
_entity.type
_entity.pdbx_description
1 polymer ?
#
loop_
_entity_poly.entity_id
_entity_poly.type
_entity_poly.pdbx_seq_one_letter_code
_entity_poly.pdbx_strand_id
1 'polypeptide(L)'
;MRYDDEPVFKRSKWGTNRYYYNPANPVGLALIVITLLFVGTMMILMANRAGPFEPAPDPAPWSPPSYEYARPSPSSGPPGR
;
A
#
# COMPACT_ATOMS: atom_id res chain seq x y z
N MET A 1 23.19 -19.50 -29.84
CA MET A 1 22.82 -18.07 -30.00
C MET A 1 23.09 -17.41 -28.67
N ARG A 2 24.15 -16.60 -28.55
CA ARG A 2 24.52 -15.94 -27.28
C ARG A 2 23.75 -14.62 -27.16
N TYR A 3 22.51 -14.69 -26.69
CA TYR A 3 21.75 -13.48 -26.30
C TYR A 3 22.28 -12.85 -25.02
N ASP A 4 23.13 -13.59 -24.28
CA ASP A 4 23.70 -13.19 -22.98
C ASP A 4 24.79 -12.10 -23.09
N ASP A 5 25.35 -11.90 -24.29
CA ASP A 5 26.47 -10.97 -24.50
C ASP A 5 26.02 -9.55 -24.90
N GLU A 6 24.73 -9.33 -25.18
CA GLU A 6 24.25 -7.98 -25.51
C GLU A 6 24.05 -7.14 -24.25
N PRO A 7 24.61 -5.93 -24.14
CA PRO A 7 24.41 -5.10 -22.96
C PRO A 7 22.96 -4.58 -22.89
N VAL A 8 22.42 -4.50 -21.66
CA VAL A 8 21.07 -3.95 -21.37
C VAL A 8 20.97 -2.49 -21.82
N PHE A 9 22.05 -1.72 -21.65
CA PHE A 9 22.19 -0.37 -22.16
C PHE A 9 23.16 -0.35 -23.33
N LYS A 10 22.69 0.03 -24.51
CA LYS A 10 23.53 0.19 -25.70
C LYS A 10 23.95 1.64 -25.84
N ARG A 11 25.24 1.85 -26.11
CA ARG A 11 25.83 3.15 -26.40
C ARG A 11 25.69 3.45 -27.89
N SER A 12 25.13 4.61 -28.22
CA SER A 12 25.06 5.07 -29.60
C SER A 12 26.47 5.29 -30.16
N LYS A 13 26.80 4.58 -31.24
CA LYS A 13 28.09 4.70 -31.95
C LYS A 13 28.14 5.88 -32.92
N TRP A 14 27.02 6.59 -33.12
CA TRP A 14 26.93 7.71 -34.07
C TRP A 14 26.77 9.03 -33.31
N GLY A 15 27.91 9.71 -33.12
CA GLY A 15 28.08 11.12 -32.75
C GLY A 15 27.58 11.59 -31.38
N THR A 16 26.53 11.00 -30.83
CA THR A 16 25.85 11.50 -29.63
C THR A 16 26.25 10.79 -28.35
N ASN A 17 26.89 9.63 -28.46
CA ASN A 17 27.38 8.88 -27.31
C ASN A 17 26.33 8.53 -26.24
N ARG A 18 25.04 8.64 -26.58
CA ARG A 18 23.92 8.46 -25.66
C ARG A 18 23.66 6.98 -25.41
N TYR A 19 23.29 6.65 -24.17
CA TYR A 19 22.83 5.31 -23.81
C TYR A 19 21.33 5.20 -24.07
N TYR A 20 20.90 4.10 -24.69
CA TYR A 20 19.51 3.75 -24.86
C TYR A 20 19.25 2.34 -24.34
N TYR A 21 18.00 2.10 -23.95
CA TYR A 21 17.58 0.80 -23.45
C TYR A 21 17.44 -0.19 -24.60
N ASN A 22 18.00 -1.40 -24.46
CA ASN A 22 17.91 -2.44 -25.47
C ASN A 22 16.78 -3.43 -25.14
N PRO A 23 15.59 -3.30 -25.73
CA PRO A 23 14.50 -4.25 -25.48
C PRO A 23 14.77 -5.65 -26.04
N ALA A 24 15.77 -5.82 -26.90
CA ALA A 24 16.16 -7.13 -27.45
C ALA A 24 17.06 -7.96 -26.50
N ASN A 25 17.56 -7.37 -25.41
CA ASN A 25 18.23 -8.12 -24.35
C ASN A 25 17.15 -8.79 -23.46
N PRO A 26 17.24 -10.10 -23.18
CA PRO A 26 16.24 -10.83 -22.39
C PRO A 26 16.10 -10.32 -20.94
N VAL A 27 17.18 -9.91 -20.29
CA VAL A 27 17.17 -9.25 -18.98
C VAL A 27 16.50 -7.89 -19.07
N GLY A 28 16.81 -7.12 -20.11
CA GLY A 28 16.19 -5.82 -20.35
C GLY A 28 14.67 -5.95 -20.53
N LEU A 29 14.23 -6.93 -21.32
CA LEU A 29 12.83 -7.25 -21.51
C LEU A 29 12.17 -7.69 -20.20
N ALA A 30 12.81 -8.58 -19.44
CA ALA A 30 12.28 -9.07 -18.17
C ALA A 30 12.05 -7.93 -17.17
N LEU A 31 12.98 -6.98 -17.06
CA LEU A 31 12.83 -5.81 -16.20
C LEU A 31 11.65 -4.92 -16.63
N ILE A 32 11.43 -4.73 -17.93
CA ILE A 32 10.25 -4.01 -18.44
C ILE A 32 8.98 -4.75 -18.01
N VAL A 33 8.89 -6.06 -18.28
CA VAL A 33 7.70 -6.87 -17.97
C VAL A 33 7.39 -6.85 -16.47
N ILE A 34 8.41 -7.05 -15.62
CA ILE A 34 8.25 -7.02 -14.16
C ILE A 34 7.75 -5.65 -13.69
N THR A 35 8.32 -4.56 -14.23
CA THR A 35 7.90 -3.20 -13.87
C THR A 35 6.45 -2.95 -14.26
N LEU A 36 6.05 -3.35 -15.46
CA LEU A 36 4.67 -3.21 -15.94
C LEU A 36 3.69 -4.03 -15.10
N LEU A 37 4.03 -5.27 -14.76
CA LEU A 37 3.20 -6.10 -13.88
C LEU A 37 3.07 -5.46 -12.50
N PHE A 38 4.18 -5.02 -11.91
CA PHE A 38 4.16 -4.39 -10.59
C PHE A 38 3.27 -3.14 -10.56
N VAL A 39 3.47 -2.22 -11.51
CA VAL A 39 2.67 -0.98 -11.59
C VAL A 39 1.21 -1.30 -11.92
N GLY A 40 0.95 -2.20 -12.85
CA GLY A 40 -0.40 -2.62 -13.21
C GLY A 40 -1.16 -3.24 -12.03
N THR A 41 -0.53 -4.14 -11.29
CA THR A 41 -1.10 -4.73 -10.07
C THR A 41 -1.35 -3.66 -9.00
N MET A 42 -0.41 -2.74 -8.78
CA MET A 42 -0.62 -1.62 -7.86
C MET A 42 -1.82 -0.75 -8.25
N MET A 43 -1.97 -0.40 -9.52
CA MET A 43 -3.12 0.37 -9.99
C MET A 43 -4.44 -0.37 -9.77
N ILE A 44 -4.49 -1.68 -10.01
CA ILE A 44 -5.69 -2.50 -9.77
C ILE A 44 -6.03 -2.53 -8.27
N LEU A 45 -5.03 -2.73 -7.39
CA LEU A 45 -5.24 -2.74 -5.95
C LEU A 45 -5.71 -1.39 -5.42
N MET A 46 -5.17 -0.28 -5.93
CA MET A 46 -5.63 1.07 -5.60
C MET A 46 -7.07 1.32 -6.07
N ALA A 47 -7.39 0.93 -7.31
CA ALA A 47 -8.72 1.12 -7.88
C ALA A 47 -9.80 0.35 -7.10
N ASN A 48 -9.47 -0.85 -6.63
CA ASN A 48 -10.37 -1.67 -5.82
C ASN A 48 -10.29 -1.37 -4.32
N ARG A 49 -9.40 -0.45 -3.90
CA ARG A 49 -9.08 -0.16 -2.48
C ARG A 49 -8.87 -1.44 -1.65
N ALA A 50 -7.99 -2.31 -2.14
CA ALA A 50 -7.72 -3.62 -1.55
C ALA A 50 -6.29 -3.72 -1.00
N GLY A 51 -6.08 -4.62 -0.03
CA GLY A 51 -4.78 -4.89 0.56
C GLY A 51 -4.17 -3.64 1.20
N PRO A 52 -2.99 -3.15 0.74
CA PRO A 52 -2.34 -1.98 1.34
C PRO A 52 -3.11 -0.66 1.16
N PHE A 53 -4.17 -0.65 0.35
CA PHE A 53 -5.02 0.53 0.10
C PHE A 53 -6.43 0.41 0.69
N GLU A 54 -6.67 -0.57 1.57
CA GLU A 54 -7.96 -0.70 2.25
C GLU A 54 -8.26 0.55 3.10
N PRO A 55 -9.50 1.07 3.07
CA PRO A 55 -9.91 2.14 3.96
C PRO A 55 -9.74 1.72 5.41
N ALA A 56 -9.38 2.68 6.27
CA ALA A 56 -9.43 2.43 7.71
C ALA A 56 -10.86 2.01 8.10
N PRO A 57 -11.01 1.05 9.03
CA PRO A 57 -12.32 0.66 9.51
C PRO A 57 -13.03 1.88 10.08
N ASP A 58 -14.35 1.94 9.87
CA ASP A 58 -15.16 3.03 10.39
C ASP A 58 -14.97 3.14 11.91
N PRO A 59 -14.86 4.36 12.46
CA PRO A 59 -14.78 4.54 13.89
C PRO A 59 -15.99 3.90 14.56
N ALA A 60 -15.75 3.24 15.70
CA ALA A 60 -16.83 2.58 16.45
C ALA A 60 -17.98 3.58 16.69
N PRO A 61 -19.25 3.16 16.53
CA PRO A 61 -20.39 3.99 16.88
C PRO A 61 -20.22 4.50 18.32
N TRP A 62 -20.42 5.80 18.52
CA TRP A 62 -20.34 6.40 19.84
C TRP A 62 -21.27 5.64 20.81
N SER A 63 -20.70 5.18 21.92
CA SER A 63 -21.45 4.55 23.01
C SER A 63 -21.55 5.54 24.18
N PRO A 64 -22.76 5.79 24.71
CA PRO A 64 -22.91 6.67 25.86
C PRO A 64 -22.19 6.11 27.09
N PRO A 65 -21.58 6.96 27.95
CA PRO A 65 -21.02 6.50 29.21
C PRO A 65 -22.12 5.89 30.10
N SER A 66 -21.82 4.79 30.79
CA SER A 66 -22.71 4.21 31.78
C SER A 66 -22.91 5.21 32.93
N TYR A 67 -24.15 5.66 33.12
CA TYR A 67 -24.56 6.65 34.13
C TYR A 67 -24.56 6.08 35.57
N GLU A 68 -23.74 5.06 35.84
CA GLU A 68 -23.75 4.31 37.10
C GLU A 68 -23.19 5.10 38.30
N TYR A 69 -22.61 6.28 38.06
CA TYR A 69 -22.07 7.15 39.11
C TYR A 69 -22.96 8.33 39.53
N ALA A 70 -24.16 8.51 38.95
CA ALA A 70 -24.95 9.72 39.18
C ALA A 70 -26.04 9.64 40.25
N ARG A 71 -26.38 8.44 40.78
CA ARG A 71 -27.33 8.37 41.91
C ARG A 71 -26.57 8.30 43.24
N PRO A 72 -26.72 9.30 44.13
CA PRO A 72 -26.32 9.10 45.52
C PRO A 72 -27.13 7.93 46.08
N SER A 73 -26.43 6.96 46.68
CA SER A 73 -27.07 5.90 47.45
C SER A 73 -27.95 6.56 48.53
N PRO A 74 -29.23 6.16 48.70
CA PRO A 74 -30.03 6.68 49.79
C PRO A 74 -29.32 6.32 51.09
N SER A 75 -28.81 7.33 51.80
CA SER A 75 -28.16 7.15 53.08
C SER A 75 -29.13 6.43 54.01
N SER A 76 -28.75 5.25 54.49
CA SER A 76 -29.32 4.63 55.67
C SER A 76 -29.05 5.54 56.87
N GLY A 77 -29.99 6.45 57.14
CA GLY A 77 -30.00 7.21 58.39
C GLY A 77 -30.09 6.25 59.59
N PRO A 78 -29.42 6.54 60.72
CA PRO A 78 -29.44 5.65 61.86
C PRO A 78 -30.85 5.59 62.48
N PRO A 79 -31.24 4.46 63.11
CA PRO A 79 -32.53 4.38 63.79
C PRO A 79 -32.53 5.35 64.99
N GLY A 80 -33.31 6.42 64.88
CA GLY A 80 -33.61 7.34 65.97
C GLY A 80 -34.44 6.62 67.04
N ARG A 81 -34.03 6.79 68.29
CA ARG A 81 -34.71 6.33 69.52
C ARG A 81 -35.97 7.13 69.80
#